data_AF-A0A969BH74-F1
#
_entry.id   AF-A0A969BH74-F1
#
_cell.length_a   1.000
_cell.length_b   1.000
_cell.length_c   1.000
_cell.angle_alpha   90.00
_cell.angle_beta   90.00
_cell.angle_gamma   90.00
#
_symmetry.space_group_name_H-M   'P 1'
#
loop_
_entity.id
_entity.type
_entity.pdbx_description
1 polymer ?
#
loop_
_entity_poly.entity_id
_entity_poly.type
_entity_poly.pdbx_seq_one_letter_code
_entity_poly.pdbx_strand_id
1 'polypeptide(L)'
;MHSLGRLKANRGEIEDAIALFQQSLAINEQISNVKGKAITLSCLGQIAEQQGDYDQALDYLEPALEILQRIQSPDAEAVRQMLARVEGYMAR
;
A
#
# COMPACT_ATOMS: atom_id res chain seq x y z
N MET A 1 28.37 2.96 -12.42
CA MET A 1 27.81 1.59 -12.27
C MET A 1 27.16 1.33 -10.91
N HIS A 2 27.66 1.86 -9.79
CA HIS A 2 27.08 1.58 -8.46
C HIS A 2 25.64 2.08 -8.25
N SER A 3 25.26 3.24 -8.79
CA SER A 3 23.90 3.78 -8.63
C SER A 3 22.85 2.99 -9.41
N LEU A 4 23.19 2.52 -10.61
CA LEU A 4 22.29 1.68 -11.43
C LEU A 4 22.13 0.28 -10.83
N GLY A 5 23.20 -0.29 -10.26
CA GLY A 5 23.14 -1.57 -9.54
C GLY A 5 22.25 -1.49 -8.31
N ARG A 6 22.38 -0.43 -7.50
CA ARG A 6 21.50 -0.18 -6.34
C ARG A 6 20.05 0.02 -6.72
N LEU A 7 19.77 0.77 -7.79
CA LEU A 7 18.41 0.98 -8.27
C LEU A 7 17.76 -0.32 -8.74
N LYS A 8 18.50 -1.16 -9.47
CA LYS A 8 18.02 -2.48 -9.91
C LYS A 8 17.80 -3.44 -8.75
N ALA A 9 18.70 -3.47 -7.77
CA ALA A 9 18.54 -4.27 -6.56
C ALA A 9 17.27 -3.86 -5.79
N ASN A 10 17.12 -2.57 -5.52
CA ASN A 10 15.94 -2.03 -4.85
C ASN A 10 14.65 -2.34 -5.62
N ARG A 11 14.66 -2.26 -6.94
CA ARG A 11 13.50 -2.62 -7.76
C ARG A 11 13.13 -4.09 -7.65
N GLY A 12 14.11 -5.00 -7.68
CA GLY A 12 13.86 -6.43 -7.46
C GLY A 12 13.30 -6.70 -6.07
N GLU A 13 13.87 -6.07 -5.04
CA GLU A 13 13.39 -6.19 -3.65
C GLU A 13 11.96 -5.64 -3.50
N ILE A 14 11.59 -4.57 -4.21
CA ILE A 14 10.22 -4.04 -4.22
C ILE A 14 9.26 -5.00 -4.93
N GLU A 15 9.64 -5.56 -6.08
CA GLU A 15 8.81 -6.54 -6.81
C GLU A 15 8.54 -7.78 -5.94
N ASP A 16 9.56 -8.27 -5.23
CA ASP A 16 9.42 -9.38 -4.27
C ASP A 16 8.52 -9.01 -3.09
N ALA A 17 8.66 -7.78 -2.54
CA ALA A 17 7.81 -7.30 -1.46
C ALA A 17 6.33 -7.23 -1.88
N ILE A 18 6.04 -6.71 -3.08
CA ILE A 18 4.68 -6.66 -3.63
C ILE A 18 4.11 -8.08 -3.76
N ALA A 19 4.90 -9.05 -4.26
CA ALA A 19 4.46 -10.44 -4.38
C ALA A 19 4.11 -11.06 -3.01
N LEU A 20 4.89 -10.77 -1.96
CA LEU A 20 4.60 -11.23 -0.60
C LEU A 20 3.33 -10.59 -0.03
N PHE A 21 3.12 -9.29 -0.26
CA PHE A 21 1.89 -8.62 0.18
C PHE A 21 0.65 -9.12 -0.56
N GLN A 22 0.74 -9.42 -1.86
CA GLN A 22 -0.37 -10.03 -2.60
C GLN A 22 -0.72 -11.43 -2.07
N GLN A 23 0.29 -12.24 -1.69
CA GLN A 23 0.04 -13.52 -1.00
C GLN A 23 -0.61 -13.32 0.37
N SER A 24 -0.14 -12.35 1.16
CA SER A 24 -0.76 -11.97 2.44
C SER A 24 -2.22 -11.55 2.24
N LEU A 25 -2.53 -10.81 1.17
CA LEU A 25 -3.89 -10.38 0.85
C LEU A 25 -4.80 -11.58 0.62
N ALA A 26 -4.36 -12.53 -0.22
CA ALA A 26 -5.11 -13.76 -0.49
C ALA A 26 -5.35 -14.59 0.78
N ILE A 27 -4.34 -14.72 1.65
CA ILE A 27 -4.48 -15.44 2.92
C ILE A 27 -5.48 -14.72 3.84
N ASN A 28 -5.35 -13.39 4.00
CA ASN A 28 -6.26 -12.60 4.82
C ASN A 28 -7.70 -12.69 4.33
N GLU A 29 -7.93 -12.77 3.02
CA GLU A 29 -9.26 -13.02 2.45
C GLU A 29 -9.77 -14.42 2.79
N GLN A 30 -8.94 -15.46 2.61
CA GLN A 30 -9.32 -16.84 2.93
C GLN A 30 -9.70 -17.04 4.40
N ILE A 31 -8.99 -16.39 5.32
CA ILE A 31 -9.26 -16.49 6.76
C ILE A 31 -10.22 -15.41 7.27
N SER A 32 -10.79 -14.58 6.39
CA SER A 32 -11.67 -13.46 6.75
C SER A 32 -11.05 -12.44 7.73
N ASN A 33 -9.73 -12.28 7.71
CA ASN A 33 -9.02 -11.28 8.51
C ASN A 33 -9.08 -9.91 7.83
N VAL A 34 -10.19 -9.20 8.07
CA VAL A 34 -10.45 -7.87 7.50
C VAL A 34 -9.41 -6.83 7.91
N LYS A 35 -8.91 -6.88 9.16
CA LYS A 35 -7.87 -5.95 9.63
C LYS A 35 -6.54 -6.22 8.90
N GLY A 36 -6.14 -7.49 8.78
CA GLY A 36 -4.93 -7.89 8.06
C GLY A 36 -4.98 -7.52 6.58
N LYS A 37 -6.14 -7.69 5.93
CA LYS A 37 -6.38 -7.23 4.56
C LYS A 37 -6.16 -5.72 4.42
N ALA A 38 -6.75 -4.91 5.30
CA ALA A 38 -6.62 -3.46 5.23
C ALA A 38 -5.19 -2.97 5.48
N ILE A 39 -4.48 -3.56 6.43
CA ILE A 39 -3.06 -3.26 6.67
C ILE A 39 -2.23 -3.61 5.42
N THR A 40 -2.46 -4.79 4.85
CA THR A 40 -1.75 -5.24 3.63
C THR A 40 -1.97 -4.29 2.46
N LEU A 41 -3.22 -3.86 2.24
CA LEU A 41 -3.57 -2.85 1.24
C LEU A 41 -2.85 -1.52 1.52
N SER A 42 -2.83 -1.04 2.77
CA SER A 42 -2.11 0.20 3.10
C SER A 42 -0.60 0.13 2.82
N CYS A 43 0.04 -1.04 3.02
CA CYS A 43 1.45 -1.24 2.67
C CYS A 43 1.68 -1.21 1.16
N LEU A 44 0.81 -1.84 0.38
CA LEU A 44 0.87 -1.80 -1.09
C LEU A 44 0.68 -0.38 -1.62
N GLY A 45 -0.26 0.37 -1.05
CA GLY A 45 -0.49 1.77 -1.39
C GLY A 45 0.72 2.67 -1.10
N GLN A 46 1.38 2.45 0.05
CA GLN A 46 2.61 3.17 0.38
C GLN A 46 3.76 2.86 -0.61
N ILE A 47 3.89 1.60 -1.06
CA ILE A 47 4.89 1.22 -2.06
C ILE A 47 4.60 1.89 -3.40
N ALA A 48 3.35 1.85 -3.86
CA ALA A 48 2.93 2.50 -5.10
C ALA A 48 3.22 4.02 -5.06
N GLU A 49 2.92 4.66 -3.93
CA GLU A 49 3.26 6.06 -3.71
C GLU A 49 4.77 6.31 -3.80
N GLN A 50 5.60 5.47 -3.18
CA GLN A 50 7.06 5.58 -3.26
C GLN A 50 7.61 5.39 -4.68
N GLN A 51 6.90 4.64 -5.51
CA GLN A 51 7.21 4.47 -6.94
C GLN A 51 6.71 5.64 -7.80
N GLY A 52 5.91 6.55 -7.23
CA GLY A 52 5.26 7.65 -7.94
C GLY A 52 4.02 7.21 -8.72
N ASP A 53 3.53 5.99 -8.51
CA ASP A 53 2.28 5.49 -9.08
C ASP A 53 1.12 5.85 -8.15
N TYR A 54 0.66 7.10 -8.27
CA TYR A 54 -0.36 7.66 -7.39
C TYR A 54 -1.75 7.07 -7.64
N ASP A 55 -2.07 6.71 -8.89
CA ASP A 55 -3.32 6.03 -9.23
C ASP A 55 -3.38 4.67 -8.53
N GLN A 56 -2.32 3.87 -8.64
CA GLN A 56 -2.26 2.58 -7.96
C GLN A 56 -2.21 2.74 -6.43
N ALA A 57 -1.62 3.82 -5.91
CA ALA A 57 -1.66 4.11 -4.48
C ALA A 57 -3.10 4.33 -3.99
N LEU A 58 -3.93 5.07 -4.72
CA LEU A 58 -5.34 5.25 -4.39
C LEU A 58 -6.12 3.94 -4.41
N ASP A 59 -5.94 3.13 -5.46
CA ASP A 59 -6.62 1.83 -5.61
C ASP A 59 -6.41 0.90 -4.40
N TYR A 60 -5.27 1.03 -3.71
CA TYR A 60 -4.99 0.30 -2.48
C TYR A 60 -5.43 1.03 -1.21
N LEU A 61 -5.20 2.34 -1.11
CA LEU A 61 -5.43 3.09 0.12
C LEU A 61 -6.92 3.34 0.40
N GLU A 62 -7.74 3.55 -0.62
CA GLU A 62 -9.19 3.76 -0.46
C GLU A 62 -9.90 2.56 0.22
N PRO A 63 -9.78 1.31 -0.29
CA PRO A 63 -10.40 0.17 0.37
C PRO A 63 -9.76 -0.14 1.74
N ALA A 64 -8.47 0.15 1.92
CA ALA A 64 -7.83 0.05 3.24
C ALA A 64 -8.50 0.99 4.25
N LEU A 65 -8.71 2.26 3.88
CA LEU A 65 -9.34 3.25 4.74
C LEU A 65 -10.78 2.86 5.08
N GLU A 66 -11.57 2.43 4.09
CA GLU A 66 -12.96 2.01 4.29
C GLU A 66 -13.05 0.88 5.32
N ILE A 67 -12.22 -0.16 5.19
CA ILE A 67 -12.23 -1.29 6.11
C ILE A 67 -11.82 -0.83 7.52
N LEU A 68 -10.74 -0.05 7.65
CA LEU A 68 -10.25 0.41 8.95
C LEU A 68 -11.26 1.31 9.65
N GLN A 69 -11.97 2.17 8.92
CA GLN A 69 -13.07 2.97 9.46
C GLN A 69 -14.23 2.09 9.94
N ARG A 70 -14.63 1.10 9.14
CA ARG A 70 -15.72 0.17 9.49
C ARG A 70 -15.45 -0.61 10.78
N ILE A 71 -14.19 -0.98 11.02
CA ILE A 71 -13.78 -1.67 12.26
C ILE A 71 -13.31 -0.72 13.37
N GLN A 72 -13.41 0.60 13.16
CA GLN A 72 -12.97 1.64 14.09
C GLN A 72 -11.50 1.48 14.54
N SER A 73 -10.61 1.07 13.61
CA SER A 73 -9.18 0.94 13.90
C SER A 73 -8.52 2.32 13.96
N PRO A 74 -7.62 2.59 14.92
CA PRO A 74 -6.83 3.82 14.95
C PRO A 74 -5.91 3.96 13.72
N ASP A 75 -5.59 2.84 13.06
CA ASP A 75 -4.78 2.79 11.83
C ASP A 75 -5.44 3.56 10.67
N ALA A 76 -6.75 3.83 10.71
CA ALA A 76 -7.46 4.59 9.69
C ALA A 76 -6.88 5.99 9.49
N GLU A 77 -6.38 6.63 10.55
CA GLU A 77 -5.85 7.99 10.46
C GLU A 77 -4.52 8.02 9.69
N ALA A 78 -3.68 7.00 9.85
CA ALA A 78 -2.45 6.89 9.07
C ALA A 78 -2.75 6.74 7.57
N VAL A 79 -3.73 5.90 7.21
CA VAL A 79 -4.14 5.71 5.81
C VAL A 79 -4.77 6.99 5.24
N ARG A 80 -5.55 7.73 6.03
CA ARG A 80 -6.09 9.04 5.62
C ARG A 80 -4.99 10.04 5.30
N GLN A 81 -3.92 10.09 6.10
CA GLN A 81 -2.78 10.97 5.83
C GLN A 81 -2.04 10.57 4.56
N MET A 82 -1.90 9.28 4.29
CA MET A 82 -1.32 8.76 3.03
C MET A 82 -2.19 9.18 1.83
N LEU A 83 -3.51 8.99 1.90
CA LEU A 83 -4.44 9.42 0.85
C LEU A 83 -4.34 10.93 0.56
N ALA A 84 -4.40 11.76 1.61
CA ALA A 84 -4.30 13.21 1.45
C ALA A 84 -2.97 13.64 0.80
N ARG A 85 -1.89 12.89 1.07
CA ARG A 85 -0.58 13.13 0.45
C ARG A 85 -0.59 12.74 -1.03
N VAL A 86 -1.13 11.58 -1.37
CA VAL A 86 -1.27 11.10 -2.77
C VAL A 86 -2.13 12.07 -3.59
N GLU A 87 -3.32 12.43 -3.09
CA GLU A 87 -4.21 13.41 -3.73
C GLU A 87 -3.52 14.77 -3.94
N GLY A 88 -2.73 15.21 -2.95
CA GLY A 88 -1.95 16.43 -3.04
C GLY A 88 -0.84 16.40 -4.11
N TYR A 89 -0.31 15.23 -4.47
CA TYR A 89 0.63 15.08 -5.58
C TYR A 89 -0.06 15.09 -6.94
N MET A 90 -1.27 14.54 -7.05
CA MET A 90 -2.03 14.52 -8.31
C MET A 90 -2.66 15.87 -8.66
N ALA A 91 -2.96 16.71 -7.67
CA ALA A 91 -3.56 18.02 -7.87
C ALA A 91 -2.56 19.12 -8.29
N ARG A 92 -1.28 18.79 -8.49
CA ARG A 92 -0.20 19.73 -8.89
C ARG A 92 0.16 19.57 -10.36
#